data_AF-A3UK08-F1
#
_entry.id   AF-A3UK08-F1
#
_cell.length_a   1.000
_cell.length_b   1.000
_cell.length_c   1.000
_cell.angle_alpha   90.00
_cell.angle_beta   90.00
_cell.angle_gamma   90.00
#
_symmetry.space_group_name_H-M   'P 1'
#
loop_
_entity.id
_entity.type
_entity.pdbx_description
1 polymer ?
#
loop_
_entity_poly.entity_id
_entity_poly.type
_entity_poly.pdbx_seq_one_letter_code
_entity_poly.pdbx_strand_id
1 'polypeptide(L)'
;VVVMARQDGAELVLAVGDSGVGIGEEELADLGKPYHQTRSGKETSERGTGLGLSLVQALAEMQSGTVKVQSARGQGTTVTVRLPVMGEAKSTVTDFAPLEVHQRIAAAQQAGEVIIQAKDGAA
;
A
#
# COMPACT_ATOMS: atom_id res chain seq x y z
N VAL A 1 3.81 -1.71 -7.85
CA VAL A 1 2.91 -1.95 -6.70
C VAL A 1 3.29 -3.28 -6.08
N VAL A 2 3.35 -3.36 -4.75
CA VAL A 2 3.57 -4.58 -3.97
C VAL A 2 2.40 -4.75 -3.01
N VAL A 3 1.94 -5.99 -2.86
CA VAL A 3 0.89 -6.38 -1.91
C VAL A 3 1.47 -7.43 -0.99
N MET A 4 1.27 -7.28 0.32
CA MET A 4 1.75 -8.21 1.32
C MET A 4 0.71 -8.41 2.41
N ALA A 5 0.62 -9.62 2.93
CA ALA A 5 -0.24 -9.96 4.05
C ALA A 5 0.55 -10.77 5.08
N ARG A 6 0.30 -10.52 6.36
CA ARG A 6 0.82 -11.35 7.46
C ARG A 6 -0.20 -11.44 8.59
N GLN A 7 -0.09 -12.47 9.40
CA GLN A 7 -0.76 -12.52 10.69
C GLN A 7 0.10 -11.81 11.75
N ASP A 8 -0.53 -11.04 12.62
CA ASP A 8 0.07 -10.35 13.76
C ASP A 8 -0.76 -10.64 15.00
N GLY A 9 -0.43 -11.71 15.72
CA GLY A 9 -1.28 -12.23 16.79
C GLY A 9 -2.66 -12.65 16.26
N ALA A 10 -3.70 -11.96 16.70
CA ALA A 10 -5.08 -12.19 16.28
C ALA A 10 -5.53 -11.30 15.10
N GLU A 11 -4.63 -10.55 14.47
CA GLU A 11 -4.95 -9.64 13.38
C GLU A 11 -4.32 -10.09 12.05
N LEU A 12 -5.04 -9.89 10.94
CA LEU A 12 -4.51 -9.88 9.58
C LEU A 12 -4.02 -8.46 9.27
N VAL A 13 -2.75 -8.34 8.88
CA VAL A 13 -2.16 -7.07 8.42
C VAL A 13 -1.93 -7.18 6.91
N LEU A 14 -2.71 -6.41 6.13
CA LEU A 14 -2.59 -6.29 4.68
C LEU A 14 -1.97 -4.94 4.34
N ALA A 15 -0.83 -4.93 3.64
CA ALA A 15 -0.19 -3.72 3.15
C ALA A 15 -0.16 -3.71 1.62
N VAL A 16 -0.56 -2.59 1.04
CA VAL A 16 -0.43 -2.28 -0.38
C VAL A 16 0.46 -1.06 -0.49
N GLY A 17 1.54 -1.16 -1.25
CA GLY A 17 2.34 0.03 -1.55
C GLY A 17 2.79 0.14 -2.99
N ASP A 18 3.11 1.37 -3.36
CA ASP A 18 3.59 1.78 -4.66
C ASP A 18 4.83 2.66 -4.53
N SER A 19 5.48 2.95 -5.65
CA SER A 19 6.64 3.85 -5.76
C SER A 19 6.28 5.07 -6.63
N GLY A 20 5.01 5.48 -6.60
CA GLY A 20 4.54 6.64 -7.34
C GLY A 20 4.99 7.96 -6.73
N VAL A 21 4.35 9.05 -7.15
CA VAL A 21 4.73 10.42 -6.74
C VAL A 21 4.57 10.69 -5.25
N GLY A 22 3.83 9.86 -4.51
CA GLY A 22 3.55 10.04 -3.09
C GLY A 22 2.64 11.23 -2.78
N ILE A 23 2.45 11.47 -1.50
CA ILE A 23 1.55 12.48 -0.92
C ILE A 23 2.33 13.28 0.13
N GLY A 24 2.17 14.60 0.14
CA GLY A 24 2.78 15.48 1.16
C GLY A 24 2.06 15.39 2.51
N GLU A 25 2.77 15.66 3.60
CA GLU A 25 2.19 15.62 4.96
C GLU A 25 0.97 16.53 5.13
N GLU A 26 0.96 17.66 4.43
CA GLU A 26 -0.13 18.63 4.45
C GLU A 26 -1.44 18.08 3.86
N GLU A 27 -1.36 17.07 2.99
CA GLU A 27 -2.52 16.44 2.35
C GLU A 27 -2.95 15.15 3.06
N LEU A 28 -2.09 14.57 3.91
CA LEU A 28 -2.37 13.33 4.63
C LEU A 28 -3.53 13.48 5.64
N ALA A 29 -3.69 14.66 6.23
CA ALA A 29 -4.75 14.92 7.21
C ALA A 29 -6.17 14.84 6.62
N ASP A 30 -6.31 15.17 5.34
CA ASP A 30 -7.58 15.12 4.60
C ASP A 30 -7.74 13.83 3.79
N LEU A 31 -6.72 12.97 3.81
CA LEU A 31 -6.70 11.73 3.04
C LEU A 31 -7.71 10.72 3.61
N GLY A 32 -8.64 10.27 2.77
CA GLY A 32 -9.73 9.38 3.17
C GLY A 32 -11.06 10.10 3.46
N LYS A 33 -11.09 11.43 3.37
CA LYS A 33 -12.37 12.15 3.32
C LYS A 33 -13.10 11.85 2.00
N PRO A 34 -14.41 11.54 2.01
CA PRO A 34 -15.17 11.29 0.79
C PRO A 34 -15.04 12.44 -0.21
N TYR A 35 -14.83 12.10 -1.48
CA TYR A 35 -14.65 13.04 -2.60
C TYR A 35 -13.39 13.91 -2.53
N HIS A 36 -12.54 13.72 -1.51
CA HIS A 36 -11.28 14.42 -1.42
C HIS A 36 -10.22 13.75 -2.31
N GLN A 37 -9.46 14.58 -3.04
CA GLN A 37 -8.38 14.12 -3.91
C GLN A 37 -7.15 15.00 -3.68
N THR A 38 -6.00 14.36 -3.55
CA THR A 38 -4.71 15.05 -3.48
C THR A 38 -4.41 15.76 -4.79
N ARG A 39 -3.53 16.74 -4.74
CA ARG A 39 -3.05 17.45 -5.94
C ARG A 39 -2.45 16.48 -6.95
N SER A 40 -1.65 15.52 -6.48
CA SER A 40 -1.07 14.46 -7.31
C SER A 40 -2.14 13.58 -7.99
N GLY A 41 -3.23 13.28 -7.29
CA GLY A 41 -4.37 12.55 -7.86
C GLY A 41 -5.10 13.34 -8.94
N LYS A 42 -5.20 14.67 -8.81
CA LYS A 42 -5.85 15.55 -9.80
C LYS A 42 -5.04 15.72 -11.09
N GLU A 43 -3.71 15.61 -11.00
CA GLU A 43 -2.79 15.75 -12.15
C GLU A 43 -2.66 14.44 -12.97
N THR A 44 -3.19 13.32 -12.48
CA THR A 44 -3.20 12.03 -13.19
C THR A 44 -4.34 11.97 -14.21
N SER A 45 -4.12 11.34 -15.37
CA SER A 45 -5.11 11.22 -16.46
C SER A 45 -6.37 10.43 -16.06
N GLU A 46 -6.25 9.54 -15.08
CA GLU A 46 -7.32 8.72 -14.53
C GLU A 46 -7.93 9.38 -13.29
N ARG A 47 -8.87 10.30 -13.51
CA ARG A 47 -9.61 10.95 -12.42
C ARG A 47 -10.56 9.96 -11.74
N GLY A 48 -10.19 9.48 -10.55
CA GLY A 48 -11.10 8.78 -9.65
C GLY A 48 -12.13 9.72 -9.00
N THR A 49 -13.10 9.17 -8.27
CA THR A 49 -14.11 9.96 -7.54
C THR A 49 -13.62 10.47 -6.19
N GLY A 50 -12.50 9.96 -5.67
CA GLY A 50 -12.03 10.23 -4.31
C GLY A 50 -12.75 9.42 -3.22
N LEU A 51 -13.47 8.35 -3.58
CA LEU A 51 -14.20 7.51 -2.62
C LEU A 51 -13.46 6.25 -2.17
N GLY A 52 -12.40 5.84 -2.87
CA GLY A 52 -11.76 4.55 -2.64
C GLY A 52 -11.28 4.36 -1.20
N LEU A 53 -10.47 5.30 -0.69
CA LEU A 53 -9.92 5.18 0.66
C LEU A 53 -10.97 5.42 1.76
N SER A 54 -11.96 6.29 1.53
CA SER A 54 -13.06 6.48 2.49
C SER A 54 -13.88 5.20 2.67
N LEU A 55 -14.09 4.44 1.58
CA LEU A 55 -14.74 3.14 1.64
C LEU A 55 -13.89 2.09 2.36
N VAL A 56 -12.58 2.06 2.10
CA VAL A 56 -11.66 1.15 2.81
C VAL A 56 -11.65 1.43 4.30
N GLN A 57 -11.61 2.69 4.72
CA GLN A 57 -11.71 3.08 6.14
C GLN A 57 -13.02 2.62 6.76
N ALA A 58 -14.16 2.93 6.13
CA ALA A 58 -15.47 2.52 6.63
C ALA A 58 -15.61 1.00 6.74
N LEU A 59 -15.17 0.25 5.72
CA LEU A 59 -15.23 -1.21 5.72
C LEU A 59 -14.33 -1.83 6.80
N ALA A 60 -13.11 -1.30 6.98
CA ALA A 60 -12.21 -1.77 8.03
C ALA A 60 -12.79 -1.48 9.42
N GLU A 61 -13.35 -0.29 9.64
CA GLU A 61 -14.01 0.09 10.91
C GLU A 61 -15.21 -0.81 11.21
N MET A 62 -16.07 -1.09 10.21
CA MET A 62 -17.20 -2.03 10.35
C MET A 62 -16.75 -3.44 10.75
N GLN A 63 -15.52 -3.81 10.39
CA GLN A 63 -14.89 -5.09 10.76
C GLN A 63 -14.06 -5.01 12.05
N SER A 64 -14.18 -3.92 12.82
CA SER A 64 -13.37 -3.67 14.04
C SER A 64 -11.86 -3.63 13.77
N GLY A 65 -11.48 -3.21 12.58
CA GLY A 65 -10.10 -3.04 12.14
C GLY A 65 -9.66 -1.59 12.06
N THR A 66 -8.48 -1.37 11.50
CA THR A 66 -7.86 -0.04 11.33
C THR A 66 -7.21 0.12 9.97
N VAL A 67 -7.06 1.36 9.52
CA VAL A 67 -6.33 1.72 8.30
C VAL A 67 -5.27 2.77 8.65
N LYS A 68 -4.05 2.56 8.16
CA LYS A 68 -2.93 3.51 8.28
C LYS A 68 -2.38 3.80 6.89
N VAL A 69 -2.13 5.08 6.60
CA VAL A 69 -1.43 5.50 5.39
C VAL A 69 -0.08 6.10 5.76
N GLN A 70 0.96 5.71 5.03
CA GLN A 70 2.30 6.28 5.10
C GLN A 70 2.68 6.68 3.67
N SER A 71 3.08 7.92 3.48
CA SER A 71 3.44 8.44 2.17
C SER A 71 4.41 9.61 2.33
N ALA A 72 5.27 9.79 1.34
CA ALA A 72 6.11 10.97 1.22
C ALA A 72 6.32 11.26 -0.27
N ARG A 73 6.44 12.55 -0.63
CA ARG A 73 6.70 12.97 -2.01
C ARG A 73 7.94 12.28 -2.58
N GLY A 74 7.79 11.66 -3.76
CA GLY A 74 8.85 10.94 -4.45
C GLY A 74 9.19 9.55 -3.89
N GLN A 75 8.56 9.12 -2.79
CA GLN A 75 8.82 7.82 -2.17
C GLN A 75 7.69 6.81 -2.38
N GLY A 76 6.55 7.25 -2.91
CA GLY A 76 5.34 6.44 -3.06
C GLY A 76 4.45 6.46 -1.83
N THR A 77 3.48 5.55 -1.81
CA THR A 77 2.48 5.44 -0.75
C THR A 77 2.37 3.99 -0.30
N THR A 78 2.14 3.79 1.00
CA THR A 78 1.78 2.50 1.60
C THR A 78 0.49 2.66 2.41
N VAL A 79 -0.52 1.87 2.08
CA VAL A 79 -1.77 1.73 2.84
C VAL A 79 -1.74 0.39 3.56
N THR A 80 -1.92 0.41 4.88
CA THR A 80 -1.95 -0.78 5.73
C THR A 80 -3.33 -0.91 6.37
N VAL A 81 -3.97 -2.06 6.19
CA VAL A 81 -5.24 -2.43 6.82
C VAL A 81 -4.96 -3.52 7.85
N ARG A 82 -5.43 -3.34 9.09
CA ARG A 82 -5.40 -4.37 10.15
C ARG A 82 -6.83 -4.82 10.43
N LEU A 83 -7.10 -6.12 10.39
CA LEU A 83 -8.42 -6.69 10.64
C LEU A 83 -8.32 -7.82 11.68
N PRO A 84 -9.24 -7.95 12.63
CA PRO A 84 -9.27 -9.12 13.51
C PRO A 84 -9.59 -10.40 12.73
N VAL A 85 -8.92 -11.50 13.06
CA VAL A 85 -9.18 -12.84 12.52
C VAL A 85 -10.13 -13.57 13.46
N MET A 86 -11.38 -13.75 13.03
CA MET A 86 -12.39 -14.46 13.81
C MET A 86 -12.29 -15.97 13.57
N GLY A 87 -11.61 -16.68 14.48
CA GLY A 87 -11.50 -18.14 14.51
C GLY A 87 -10.12 -18.63 14.96
N GLU A 88 -10.02 -19.86 15.48
CA GLU A 88 -8.73 -20.51 15.67
C GLU A 88 -8.04 -20.64 14.30
N ALA A 89 -7.00 -19.82 14.08
CA ALA A 89 -6.19 -19.89 12.87
C ALA A 89 -5.51 -21.27 12.79
N LYS A 90 -6.13 -22.22 12.07
CA LYS A 90 -5.54 -23.53 11.72
C LYS A 90 -4.50 -23.41 10.59
N SER A 91 -3.72 -22.33 10.58
CA SER A 91 -2.69 -22.13 9.58
C SER A 91 -1.41 -21.68 10.28
N THR A 92 -0.40 -22.56 10.24
CA THR A 92 0.97 -22.23 10.58
C THR A 92 1.53 -21.39 9.44
N VAL A 93 1.24 -20.08 9.45
CA VAL A 93 1.94 -19.14 8.58
C VAL A 93 3.30 -18.90 9.19
N THR A 94 4.34 -19.43 8.55
CA THR A 94 5.74 -19.22 8.96
C THR A 94 6.12 -17.75 8.81
N ASP A 95 6.95 -17.27 9.74
CA ASP A 95 7.44 -15.90 9.87
C ASP A 95 7.60 -15.19 8.52
N PHE A 96 6.76 -14.18 8.30
CA PHE A 96 7.04 -13.18 7.28
C PHE A 96 7.82 -12.05 7.95
N ALA A 97 9.02 -11.78 7.45
CA ALA A 97 9.84 -10.61 7.81
C ALA A 97 9.00 -9.32 7.79
N PRO A 98 9.44 -8.25 8.50
CA PRO A 98 8.74 -6.96 8.50
C PRO A 98 8.30 -6.54 7.10
N LEU A 99 7.12 -5.90 7.01
CA LEU A 99 6.56 -5.43 5.74
C LEU A 99 7.42 -4.26 5.22
N GLU A 100 8.60 -4.55 4.69
CA GLU A 100 9.51 -3.60 4.06
C GLU A 100 9.04 -3.29 2.63
N VAL A 101 7.81 -2.76 2.52
CA VAL A 101 7.10 -2.56 1.26
C VAL A 101 7.96 -1.79 0.26
N HIS A 102 8.52 -0.65 0.69
CA HIS A 102 9.35 0.20 -0.18
C HIS A 102 10.66 -0.50 -0.60
N GLN A 103 11.29 -1.28 0.29
CA GLN A 103 12.51 -2.02 -0.07
C GLN A 103 12.22 -3.12 -1.09
N ARG A 104 11.08 -3.81 -0.96
CA ARG A 104 10.65 -4.82 -1.93
C ARG A 104 10.30 -4.22 -3.28
N ILE A 105 9.71 -3.02 -3.31
CA ILE A 105 9.48 -2.31 -4.57
C ILE A 105 10.81 -1.93 -5.22
N ALA A 106 11.75 -1.37 -4.46
CA ALA A 106 13.09 -1.03 -4.95
C ALA A 106 13.84 -2.26 -5.50
N ALA A 107 13.81 -3.38 -4.77
CA ALA A 107 14.42 -4.63 -5.22
C ALA A 107 13.79 -5.15 -6.52
N ALA A 108 12.46 -5.08 -6.65
CA ALA A 108 11.76 -5.48 -7.87
C ALA A 108 12.10 -4.55 -9.06
N GLN A 109 12.22 -3.25 -8.85
CA GLN A 109 12.61 -2.28 -9.88
C GLN A 109 14.05 -2.52 -10.36
N GLN A 110 15.00 -2.70 -9.44
CA GLN A 110 16.40 -3.03 -9.77
C GLN A 110 16.50 -4.34 -10.56
N ALA A 111 15.75 -5.37 -10.17
CA ALA A 111 15.70 -6.62 -10.93
C ALA A 111 15.16 -6.41 -12.36
N GLY A 112 14.16 -5.54 -12.52
CA GLY A 112 13.63 -5.17 -13.83
C GLY A 112 14.64 -4.43 -14.72
N GLU A 113 15.37 -3.45 -14.17
CA GLU A 113 16.41 -2.72 -14.89
C GLU A 113 17.53 -3.65 -15.38
N VAL A 114 17.97 -4.60 -14.55
CA VAL A 114 18.97 -5.59 -14.93
C VAL A 114 18.50 -6.46 -16.09
N ILE A 115 17.22 -6.87 -16.10
CA ILE A 115 16.64 -7.67 -17.20
C ILE A 115 16.59 -6.87 -18.51
N ILE A 116 16.27 -5.58 -18.45
CA ILE A 116 16.22 -4.70 -19.62
C ILE A 116 17.63 -4.47 -20.17
N GLN A 117 18.60 -4.14 -19.30
CA GLN A 117 20.00 -3.95 -19.70
C GLN A 117 20.65 -5.22 -20.27
N ALA A 118 20.31 -6.39 -19.73
CA ALA A 118 20.79 -7.67 -20.27
C ALA A 118 20.22 -8.00 -21.65
N LYS A 119 19.05 -7.46 -22.00
CA LYS A 119 18.46 -7.57 -23.36
C LYS A 119 19.09 -6.59 -24.34
N ASP A 120 19.37 -5.37 -23.90
CA ASP A 120 19.95 -4.33 -24.77
C ASP A 120 21.45 -4.56 -25.04
N GLY A 121 22.16 -5.26 -24.15
CA GLY A 121 23.56 -5.65 -24.35
C GLY A 121 23.79 -6.90 -25.21
N ALA A 122 22.72 -7.53 -25.70
CA ALA A 122 22.78 -8.73 -26.56
C ALA A 122 22.57 -8.41 -28.06
N ALA A 123 22.59 -7.13 -28.43
CA ALA A 123 22.48 -6.63 -29.81
C ALA A 123 23.84 -6.16 -30.36
#